data_AF-A0A9E5VN52-F1
#
_entry.id   AF-A0A9E5VN52-F1
#
_cell.length_a   1.000
_cell.length_b   1.000
_cell.length_c   1.000
_cell.angle_alpha   90.00
_cell.angle_beta   90.00
_cell.angle_gamma   90.00
#
_symmetry.space_group_name_H-M   'P 1'
#
loop_
_entity.id
_entity.type
_entity.pdbx_description
1 polymer ?
#
loop_
_entity_poly.entity_id
_entity_poly.type
_entity_poly.pdbx_seq_one_letter_code
_entity_poly.pdbx_strand_id
1 'polypeptide(L)'
;TDAILLANHGALTVGSDVFDAYYKMETLEHYAGIILYARVLGGEHGLTPEQISELFRVRRDVFGKNDLGYLGDGYCGGRDIDAAAGNTASNAVSEDELVKEITRAVMARLGMLQ
;
A
#
# COMPACT_ATOMS: atom_id res chain seq x y z
N THR A 1 -4.08 -7.61 1.42
CA THR A 1 -4.86 -8.54 2.27
C THR A 1 -6.13 -8.86 1.52
N ASP A 2 -6.52 -10.14 1.46
CA ASP A 2 -7.72 -10.59 0.76
C ASP A 2 -8.94 -10.52 1.71
N ALA A 3 -9.34 -9.31 2.07
CA ALA A 3 -10.43 -9.05 3.00
C ALA A 3 -11.27 -7.84 2.58
N ILE A 4 -12.59 -7.93 2.78
CA ILE A 4 -13.56 -6.92 2.41
C ILE A 4 -14.41 -6.58 3.62
N LEU A 5 -14.51 -5.29 3.94
CA LEU A 5 -15.44 -4.78 4.94
C LEU A 5 -16.80 -4.46 4.27
N LEU A 6 -17.87 -4.99 4.84
CA LEU A 6 -19.23 -4.79 4.39
C LEU A 6 -19.91 -3.76 5.30
N ALA A 7 -20.27 -2.61 4.71
CA ALA A 7 -20.95 -1.55 5.43
C ALA A 7 -22.22 -2.07 6.11
N ASN A 8 -22.30 -1.89 7.44
CA ASN A 8 -23.41 -2.35 8.28
C ASN A 8 -23.69 -3.86 8.24
N HIS A 9 -22.70 -4.69 7.94
CA HIS A 9 -22.83 -6.16 7.95
C HIS A 9 -21.69 -6.84 8.70
N GLY A 10 -20.45 -6.47 8.43
CA GLY A 10 -19.29 -7.13 9.03
C GLY A 10 -18.13 -7.20 8.05
N ALA A 11 -17.44 -8.34 8.01
CA ALA A 11 -16.28 -8.57 7.16
C ALA A 11 -16.36 -9.92 6.44
N LEU A 12 -15.69 -10.01 5.30
CA LEU A 12 -15.51 -11.24 4.53
C LEU A 12 -14.02 -11.40 4.20
N THR A 13 -13.46 -12.58 4.46
CA THR A 13 -12.09 -12.93 4.09
C THR A 13 -12.06 -14.07 3.09
N VAL A 14 -11.05 -14.05 2.22
CA VAL A 14 -10.83 -15.10 1.23
C VAL A 14 -9.41 -15.66 1.40
N GLY A 15 -9.27 -16.97 1.26
CA GLY A 15 -8.00 -17.66 1.40
C GLY A 15 -7.87 -18.83 0.45
N SER A 16 -6.65 -19.36 0.33
CA SER A 16 -6.38 -20.58 -0.45
C SER A 16 -7.10 -21.80 0.11
N ASP A 17 -7.33 -21.80 1.40
CA ASP A 17 -8.03 -22.83 2.16
C ASP A 17 -8.81 -22.19 3.33
N VAL A 18 -9.64 -23.00 3.99
CA VAL A 18 -10.51 -22.53 5.08
C VAL A 18 -9.69 -22.01 6.27
N PHE A 19 -8.52 -22.59 6.55
CA PHE A 19 -7.67 -22.14 7.65
C PHE A 19 -6.99 -20.81 7.32
N ASP A 20 -6.49 -20.62 6.10
CA ASP A 20 -5.95 -19.34 5.63
C ASP A 20 -7.02 -18.23 5.73
N ALA A 21 -8.24 -18.49 5.25
CA ALA A 21 -9.35 -17.54 5.37
C ALA A 21 -9.69 -17.23 6.84
N TYR A 22 -9.65 -18.24 7.71
CA TYR A 22 -9.88 -18.11 9.15
C TYR A 22 -8.80 -17.26 9.83
N TYR A 23 -7.51 -17.52 9.59
CA TYR A 23 -6.42 -16.74 10.18
C TYR A 23 -6.42 -15.29 9.69
N LYS A 24 -6.78 -15.07 8.42
CA LYS A 24 -7.00 -13.72 7.89
C LYS A 24 -8.15 -13.01 8.61
N MET A 25 -9.25 -13.71 8.92
CA MET A 25 -10.37 -13.15 9.67
C MET A 25 -9.99 -12.80 11.11
N GLU A 26 -9.24 -13.68 11.78
CA GLU A 26 -8.74 -13.43 13.14
C GLU A 26 -7.83 -12.19 13.18
N THR A 27 -6.92 -12.07 12.21
CA THR A 27 -6.05 -10.89 12.08
C THR A 27 -6.86 -9.61 11.86
N LEU A 28 -7.92 -9.68 11.04
CA LEU A 28 -8.81 -8.55 10.77
C LEU A 28 -9.54 -8.09 12.02
N GLU A 29 -10.17 -9.02 12.75
CA GLU A 29 -10.89 -8.70 13.99
C GLU A 29 -9.96 -8.09 15.05
N HIS A 30 -8.78 -8.68 15.20
CA HIS A 30 -7.78 -8.15 16.12
C HIS A 30 -7.36 -6.72 15.77
N TYR A 31 -7.12 -6.45 14.48
CA TYR A 31 -6.78 -5.11 14.01
C TYR A 31 -7.93 -4.12 14.17
N ALA A 32 -9.17 -4.52 13.89
CA ALA A 32 -10.36 -3.71 14.11
C ALA A 32 -10.50 -3.30 15.59
N GLY A 33 -10.24 -4.24 16.51
CA GLY A 33 -10.18 -3.98 17.94
C GLY A 33 -9.12 -2.95 18.32
N ILE A 34 -7.88 -3.12 17.82
CA ILE A 34 -6.79 -2.15 18.05
C ILE A 34 -7.18 -0.75 17.57
N ILE A 35 -7.72 -0.62 16.35
CA ILE A 35 -8.15 0.67 15.81
C ILE A 35 -9.26 1.28 16.66
N LEU A 36 -10.24 0.49 17.06
CA LEU A 36 -11.35 0.97 17.90
C LEU A 36 -10.81 1.56 19.20
N TYR A 37 -9.95 0.82 19.91
CA TYR A 37 -9.34 1.31 21.13
C TYR A 37 -8.44 2.53 20.90
N ALA A 38 -7.63 2.53 19.85
CA ALA A 38 -6.77 3.67 19.52
C ALA A 38 -7.60 4.95 19.27
N ARG A 39 -8.70 4.84 18.52
CA ARG A 39 -9.61 5.96 18.26
C ARG A 39 -10.28 6.49 19.51
N VAL A 40 -10.72 5.59 20.41
CA VAL A 40 -11.27 5.98 21.71
C VAL A 40 -10.23 6.71 22.57
N LEU A 41 -8.95 6.34 22.45
CA LEU A 41 -7.84 6.91 23.24
C LEU A 41 -7.22 8.19 22.65
N GLY A 42 -7.71 8.70 21.51
CA GLY A 42 -7.21 9.94 20.90
C GLY A 42 -6.69 9.80 19.47
N GLY A 43 -6.89 8.65 18.83
CA GLY A 43 -6.55 8.42 17.43
C GLY A 43 -5.37 7.47 17.24
N GLU A 44 -5.36 6.79 16.10
CA GLU A 44 -4.24 5.98 15.65
C GLU A 44 -3.07 6.85 15.17
N HIS A 45 -1.83 6.44 15.49
CA HIS A 45 -0.63 7.05 14.93
C HIS A 45 -0.11 6.16 13.81
N GLY A 46 -0.18 6.66 12.58
CA GLY A 46 0.31 5.93 11.43
C GLY A 46 1.82 5.83 11.33
N LEU A 47 2.27 4.85 10.56
CA LEU A 47 3.67 4.76 10.14
C LEU A 47 3.91 5.71 8.97
N THR A 48 5.06 6.36 8.94
CA THR A 48 5.47 7.18 7.80
C THR A 48 5.86 6.29 6.60
N PRO A 49 5.83 6.81 5.35
CA PRO A 49 6.28 6.06 4.18
C PRO A 49 7.68 5.45 4.35
N GLU A 50 8.60 6.18 5.00
CA GLU A 50 9.97 5.75 5.24
C GLU A 50 10.02 4.57 6.21
N GLN A 51 9.25 4.64 7.30
CA GLN A 51 9.14 3.54 8.27
C GLN A 51 8.56 2.28 7.63
N ILE A 52 7.59 2.45 6.72
CA ILE A 52 6.98 1.35 5.97
C ILE A 52 8.00 0.73 5.00
N SER A 53 8.77 1.56 4.29
CA SER A 53 9.85 1.09 3.41
C SER A 53 10.89 0.26 4.18
N GLU A 54 11.31 0.74 5.36
CA GLU A 54 12.22 -0.01 6.23
C GLU A 54 11.62 -1.33 6.72
N LEU A 55 10.33 -1.36 7.06
CA LEU A 55 9.63 -2.59 7.45
C LEU A 55 9.63 -3.62 6.31
N PHE A 56 9.39 -3.18 5.07
CA PHE A 56 9.44 -4.04 3.89
C PHE A 56 10.86 -4.56 3.62
N ARG A 57 11.88 -3.72 3.81
CA ARG A 57 13.28 -4.14 3.71
C ARG A 57 13.59 -5.26 4.71
N VAL A 58 13.23 -5.08 5.99
CA VAL A 58 13.42 -6.09 7.03
C VAL A 58 12.65 -7.38 6.72
N ARG A 59 11.40 -7.28 6.24
CA ARG A 59 10.58 -8.44 5.85
C ARG A 59 11.25 -9.27 4.74
N ARG A 60 11.84 -8.60 3.75
CA ARG A 60 12.57 -9.24 2.65
C ARG A 60 13.88 -9.85 3.14
N ASP A 61 14.70 -9.06 3.81
CA ASP A 61 16.10 -9.43 4.10
C ASP A 61 16.21 -10.45 5.23
N VAL A 62 15.38 -10.32 6.27
CA VAL A 62 15.44 -11.19 7.46
C VAL A 62 14.52 -12.39 7.31
N PHE A 63 13.31 -12.18 6.81
CA PHE A 63 12.27 -13.22 6.75
C PHE A 63 12.11 -13.86 5.37
N GLY A 64 12.80 -13.35 4.34
CA GLY A 64 12.74 -13.89 2.97
C GLY A 64 11.37 -13.77 2.31
N LYS A 65 10.47 -12.93 2.84
CA LYS A 65 9.07 -12.83 2.40
C LYS A 65 8.85 -11.60 1.53
N ASN A 66 8.51 -11.83 0.26
CA ASN A 66 8.28 -10.80 -0.77
C ASN A 66 6.85 -10.84 -1.33
N ASP A 67 5.93 -11.32 -0.51
CA ASP A 67 4.52 -11.60 -0.81
C ASP A 67 3.63 -10.34 -0.82
N LEU A 68 4.12 -9.24 -0.25
CA LEU A 68 3.43 -7.95 -0.23
C LEU A 68 3.89 -7.11 -1.42
N GLY A 69 2.97 -6.81 -2.34
CA GLY A 69 3.20 -5.86 -3.44
C GLY A 69 3.20 -4.40 -2.96
N TYR A 70 3.16 -3.45 -3.92
CA TYR A 70 2.97 -2.03 -3.61
C TYR A 70 1.57 -1.82 -3.00
N LEU A 71 1.51 -1.52 -1.70
CA LEU A 71 0.26 -1.41 -0.95
C LEU A 71 -0.41 -0.02 -1.03
N GLY A 72 0.11 0.89 -1.87
CA GLY A 72 -0.42 2.25 -2.03
C GLY A 72 -0.44 3.07 -0.73
N ASP A 73 -1.15 4.20 -0.77
CA ASP A 73 -1.26 5.17 0.35
C ASP A 73 -2.25 4.71 1.44
N GLY A 74 -2.66 3.44 1.42
CA GLY A 74 -3.77 2.90 2.22
C GLY A 74 -3.44 2.47 3.65
N TYR A 75 -2.30 2.89 4.21
CA TYR A 75 -1.94 2.57 5.59
C TYR A 75 -2.68 3.49 6.59
N CYS A 76 -2.97 2.96 7.78
CA CYS A 76 -3.51 3.75 8.89
C CYS A 76 -2.57 4.94 9.15
N GLY A 77 -3.10 6.16 9.02
CA GLY A 77 -2.40 7.44 9.14
C GLY A 77 -1.99 8.12 7.82
N GLY A 78 -2.09 7.47 6.65
CA GLY A 78 -1.88 8.16 5.37
C GLY A 78 -2.84 9.35 5.18
N ARG A 79 -4.08 9.23 5.67
CA ARG A 79 -5.10 10.29 5.60
C ARG A 79 -4.91 11.43 6.62
N ASP A 80 -4.18 11.19 7.72
CA ASP A 80 -3.95 12.21 8.75
C ASP A 80 -2.65 13.00 8.52
N ILE A 81 -1.71 12.45 7.73
CA ILE A 81 -0.49 13.17 7.31
C ILE A 81 -0.86 14.33 6.37
N ASP A 82 -1.83 14.16 5.48
CA ASP A 82 -2.25 15.19 4.52
C ASP A 82 -3.02 16.35 5.17
N ALA A 83 -3.60 16.17 6.36
CA ALA A 83 -4.24 17.26 7.10
C ALA A 83 -3.21 18.20 7.78
N ALA A 84 -1.97 17.74 7.96
CA ALA A 84 -0.90 18.49 8.62
C ALA A 84 0.24 18.93 7.67
N ALA A 85 0.43 18.26 6.54
CA ALA A 85 1.47 18.59 5.57
C ALA A 85 0.85 19.17 4.29
N GLY A 86 0.62 20.48 4.29
CA GLY A 86 0.57 21.22 3.05
C GLY A 86 1.86 21.00 2.28
N ASN A 87 1.71 20.54 1.03
CA ASN A 87 2.72 20.50 -0.03
C ASN A 87 3.62 19.25 -0.09
N THR A 88 3.13 18.21 -0.75
CA THR A 88 3.99 17.23 -1.44
C THR A 88 3.82 17.46 -2.93
N ALA A 89 4.78 18.14 -3.54
CA ALA A 89 4.90 18.23 -4.98
C ALA A 89 5.08 16.82 -5.54
N SER A 90 3.98 16.23 -6.02
CA SER A 90 4.03 15.10 -6.94
C SER A 90 4.79 15.59 -8.16
N ASN A 91 6.08 15.27 -8.25
CA ASN A 91 6.80 15.32 -9.51
C ASN A 91 6.25 14.19 -10.38
N ALA A 92 5.02 14.38 -10.86
CA ALA A 92 4.34 13.51 -11.78
C ALA A 92 5.05 13.67 -13.12
N VAL A 93 6.13 12.92 -13.32
CA VAL A 93 6.60 12.66 -14.67
C VAL A 93 5.46 11.95 -15.37
N SER A 94 4.75 12.68 -16.22
CA SER A 94 3.58 12.16 -16.91
C SER A 94 3.97 10.92 -17.70
N GLU A 95 3.14 9.87 -17.65
CA GLU A 95 3.39 8.62 -18.39
C GLU A 95 3.61 8.89 -19.88
N ASP A 96 2.96 9.92 -20.42
CA ASP A 96 3.12 10.41 -21.79
C ASP A 96 4.54 10.91 -22.11
N GLU A 97 5.23 11.51 -21.14
CA GLU A 97 6.60 12.00 -21.31
C GLU A 97 7.60 10.85 -21.35
N LEU A 98 7.38 9.82 -20.51
CA LEU A 98 8.18 8.60 -20.51
C LEU A 98 7.98 7.79 -21.80
N VAL A 99 6.73 7.68 -22.28
CA VAL A 99 6.41 7.00 -23.55
C VAL A 99 7.06 7.70 -24.73
N LYS A 100 7.09 9.04 -24.75
CA LYS A 100 7.79 9.81 -25.80
C LYS A 100 9.29 9.55 -25.80
N GLU A 101 9.92 9.52 -24.63
CA GLU A 101 11.36 9.29 -24.52
C GLU A 101 11.77 7.88 -24.95
N ILE A 102 11.01 6.86 -24.52
CA ILE A 102 11.24 5.47 -24.95
C ILE A 102 11.03 5.32 -26.46
N THR A 103 9.96 5.91 -27.00
CA THR A 103 9.67 5.84 -28.44
C THR A 103 10.80 6.47 -29.26
N ARG A 104 11.33 7.62 -28.82
CA ARG A 104 12.48 8.27 -29.45
C ARG A 104 13.73 7.37 -29.44
N ALA A 105 14.03 6.77 -28.29
CA ALA A 105 15.19 5.88 -28.14
C ALA A 105 15.09 4.61 -29.00
N VAL A 106 13.89 4.03 -29.11
CA VAL A 106 13.63 2.85 -29.95
C VAL A 106 13.71 3.21 -31.43
N MET A 107 13.11 4.32 -31.86
CA MET A 107 13.16 4.78 -33.26
C MET A 107 14.59 5.13 -33.72
N ALA A 108 15.43 5.66 -32.82
CA ALA A 108 16.85 5.90 -33.09
C ALA A 108 17.62 4.59 -33.30
N ARG A 109 17.33 3.55 -32.51
CA ARG A 109 17.96 2.22 -32.69
C ARG A 109 17.49 1.48 -33.94
N LEU A 110 16.26 1.73 -34.37
CA LEU A 110 15.69 1.13 -35.58
C LEU A 110 16.05 1.89 -36.87
N GLY A 111 16.79 3.02 -36.76
CA GLY A 111 17.23 3.79 -37.92
C GLY A 111 16.09 4.51 -38.67
N MET A 112 14.98 4.77 -37.99
CA MET A 112 13.75 5.34 -38.60
C MET A 112 13.59 6.85 -38.35
N LEU A 113 14.66 7.57 -38.03
CA LEU A 113 14.69 9.03 -37.90
C LEU A 113 15.33 9.65 -39.16
N GLN A 114 14.53 10.29 -40.00
CA GLN A 114 14.97 11.31 -40.97
C GLN A 114 14.54 12.68 -40.47
#